data_AF-A0A3B4F5Y5-F1
#
_entry.id   AF-A0A3B4F5Y5-F1
#
_cell.length_a   1.000
_cell.length_b   1.000
_cell.length_c   1.000
_cell.angle_alpha   90.00
_cell.angle_beta   90.00
_cell.angle_gamma   90.00
#
_symmetry.space_group_name_H-M   'P 1'
#
loop_
_entity.id
_entity.type
_entity.pdbx_description
1 polymer ?
#
loop_
_entity_poly.entity_id
_entity_poly.type
_entity_poly.pdbx_seq_one_letter_code
_entity_poly.pdbx_strand_id
1 'polypeptide(L)'
;VGIMRRTLLLLASLAFASLTSVADGAPLQVMSAPNLLRVGTAENIFVECQDCTGGDVRVEINVMNHPTKTKRLATTSVTLNNANNFQQLGKIPAGDFSKDPNVKQYVYLHAQFPDRLLEKVVMVSFQSGYIFIQTDKTLYTPNSKGESTHCTVNSGLFFFQTPEGIVLPLDIVALKSGIHSGDFQLGEIVSPGLWKVVAKFQSNPQQIYSAEFEVKEYVLPSFEVKLTPLTQFFHVNSRDFTVRIKATYLFGQEVDGTAYVVFGVIKKDQSKQSFPDSLQRVPIENGEGEVTLRREHITKVERDINSLVGGAIFVSVSVLTESGKKKITVFCFIFYES
;
A
#
# COMPACT_ATOMS: atom_id res chain seq x y z
N VAL A 1 -6.51 13.45 -78.82
CA VAL A 1 -5.75 12.78 -77.73
C VAL A 1 -6.29 13.08 -76.32
N GLY A 2 -6.96 14.23 -76.07
CA GLY A 2 -7.42 14.60 -74.71
C GLY A 2 -8.71 13.94 -74.18
N ILE A 3 -9.59 13.42 -75.05
CA ILE A 3 -10.90 12.89 -74.63
C ILE A 3 -10.80 11.43 -74.19
N MET A 4 -9.99 10.61 -74.88
CA MET A 4 -9.83 9.18 -74.59
C MET A 4 -9.07 8.90 -73.27
N ARG A 5 -8.25 9.86 -72.81
CA ARG A 5 -7.50 9.76 -71.55
C ARG A 5 -8.38 10.01 -70.32
N ARG A 6 -9.44 10.82 -70.45
CA ARG A 6 -10.39 11.11 -69.37
C ARG A 6 -11.39 9.96 -69.16
N THR A 7 -11.84 9.29 -70.22
CA THR A 7 -12.69 8.10 -70.11
C THR A 7 -11.95 6.91 -69.52
N LEU A 8 -10.66 6.71 -69.84
CA LEU A 8 -9.86 5.65 -69.21
C LEU A 8 -9.60 5.90 -67.71
N LEU A 9 -9.39 7.15 -67.31
CA LEU A 9 -9.24 7.54 -65.89
C LEU A 9 -10.55 7.38 -65.10
N LEU A 10 -11.70 7.66 -65.72
CA LEU A 10 -13.02 7.46 -65.11
C LEU A 10 -13.35 5.97 -64.94
N LEU A 11 -13.05 5.13 -65.93
CA LEU A 11 -13.21 3.67 -65.83
C LEU A 11 -12.27 3.02 -64.79
N ALA A 12 -11.04 3.52 -64.66
CA ALA A 12 -10.11 3.08 -63.62
C ALA A 12 -10.58 3.51 -62.21
N SER A 13 -11.20 4.70 -62.07
CA SER A 13 -11.77 5.14 -60.78
C SER A 13 -13.02 4.38 -60.37
N LEU A 14 -13.86 3.93 -61.33
CA LEU A 14 -14.99 3.05 -61.02
C LEU A 14 -14.54 1.64 -60.61
N ALA A 15 -13.48 1.11 -61.23
CA ALA A 15 -12.91 -0.19 -60.84
C ALA A 15 -12.26 -0.16 -59.44
N PHE A 16 -11.67 0.97 -59.05
CA PHE A 16 -11.15 1.17 -57.69
C PHE A 16 -12.25 1.42 -56.65
N ALA A 17 -13.38 2.02 -57.04
CA ALA A 17 -14.55 2.17 -56.16
C ALA A 17 -15.30 0.84 -55.93
N SER A 18 -15.20 -0.14 -56.86
CA SER A 18 -15.71 -1.50 -56.64
C SER A 18 -14.77 -2.40 -55.83
N LEU A 19 -13.58 -1.92 -55.47
CA LEU A 19 -12.60 -2.63 -54.63
C LEU A 19 -12.58 -2.14 -53.19
N THR A 20 -13.46 -1.20 -52.81
CA THR A 20 -13.86 -1.14 -51.41
C THR A 20 -14.60 -2.44 -51.16
N SER A 21 -13.94 -3.39 -50.49
CA SER A 21 -14.64 -4.50 -49.87
C SER A 21 -15.85 -3.87 -49.19
N VAL A 22 -17.05 -4.26 -49.63
CA VAL A 22 -18.20 -4.23 -48.75
C VAL A 22 -17.64 -4.88 -47.49
N ALA A 23 -17.45 -4.10 -46.42
CA ALA A 23 -17.26 -4.70 -45.12
C ALA A 23 -18.47 -5.59 -45.01
N ASP A 24 -18.26 -6.90 -45.15
CA ASP A 24 -19.30 -7.89 -45.18
C ASP A 24 -20.23 -7.51 -44.03
N GLY A 25 -21.53 -7.37 -44.28
CA GLY A 25 -22.53 -7.03 -43.27
C GLY A 25 -22.71 -8.18 -42.27
N ALA A 26 -21.63 -8.89 -42.00
CA ALA A 26 -21.50 -10.02 -41.14
C ALA A 26 -21.55 -9.52 -39.70
N PRO A 27 -22.36 -10.16 -38.85
CA PRO A 27 -22.51 -9.76 -37.46
C PRO A 27 -21.17 -9.75 -36.73
N LEU A 28 -20.86 -8.63 -36.06
CA LEU A 28 -19.63 -8.50 -35.28
C LEU A 28 -19.85 -9.01 -33.86
N GLN A 29 -19.16 -10.10 -33.53
CA GLN A 29 -19.21 -10.69 -32.20
C GLN A 29 -18.06 -10.18 -31.34
N VAL A 30 -18.38 -9.77 -30.12
CA VAL A 30 -17.43 -9.17 -29.18
C VAL A 30 -17.45 -9.93 -27.87
N MET A 31 -16.27 -10.18 -27.31
CA MET A 31 -16.08 -10.67 -25.95
C MET A 31 -15.16 -9.70 -25.20
N SER A 32 -15.61 -9.19 -24.07
CA SER A 32 -14.83 -8.35 -23.16
C SER A 32 -14.76 -8.97 -21.77
N ALA A 33 -13.56 -9.02 -21.21
CA ALA A 33 -13.29 -9.65 -19.93
C ALA A 33 -12.23 -8.86 -19.16
N PRO A 34 -12.19 -8.99 -17.82
CA PRO A 34 -11.09 -8.45 -17.02
C PRO A 34 -9.74 -8.96 -17.51
N ASN A 35 -8.72 -8.11 -17.47
CA ASN A 35 -7.34 -8.51 -17.79
C ASN A 35 -6.77 -9.52 -16.77
N LEU A 36 -7.37 -9.58 -15.59
CA LEU A 36 -6.97 -10.43 -14.47
C LEU A 36 -8.22 -11.08 -13.87
N LEU A 37 -8.24 -12.41 -13.83
CA LEU A 37 -9.37 -13.19 -13.32
C LEU A 37 -9.10 -13.60 -11.86
N ARG A 38 -9.94 -13.16 -10.92
CA ARG A 38 -9.72 -13.40 -9.48
C ARG A 38 -10.29 -14.74 -9.04
N VAL A 39 -9.48 -15.55 -8.37
CA VAL A 39 -9.92 -16.84 -7.82
C VAL A 39 -10.91 -16.63 -6.67
N GLY A 40 -11.97 -17.45 -6.62
CA GLY A 40 -12.96 -17.42 -5.54
C GLY A 40 -14.02 -16.31 -5.64
N THR A 41 -13.93 -15.43 -6.64
CA THR A 41 -14.98 -14.44 -6.95
C THR A 41 -15.57 -14.75 -8.33
N ALA A 42 -16.89 -14.63 -8.47
CA ALA A 42 -17.52 -14.74 -9.77
C ALA A 42 -17.25 -13.47 -10.58
N GLU A 43 -16.57 -13.61 -11.71
CA GLU A 43 -16.22 -12.50 -12.60
C GLU A 43 -17.26 -12.37 -13.71
N ASN A 44 -17.52 -11.12 -14.12
CA ASN A 44 -18.44 -10.82 -15.23
C ASN A 44 -17.66 -10.81 -16.55
N ILE A 45 -18.17 -11.56 -17.53
CA ILE A 45 -17.67 -11.54 -18.91
C ILE A 45 -18.78 -11.03 -19.80
N PHE A 46 -18.48 -9.99 -20.56
CA PHE A 46 -19.41 -9.38 -21.48
C PHE A 46 -19.29 -10.04 -22.85
N VAL A 47 -20.44 -10.41 -23.41
CA VAL A 47 -20.55 -10.88 -24.79
C VAL A 47 -21.66 -10.09 -25.51
N GLU A 48 -21.39 -9.75 -26.75
CA GLU A 48 -22.28 -8.96 -27.61
C GLU A 48 -22.21 -9.50 -29.04
N CYS A 49 -23.33 -9.40 -29.74
CA CYS A 49 -23.37 -9.54 -31.20
C CYS A 49 -23.99 -8.29 -31.83
N GLN A 50 -23.18 -7.54 -32.56
CA GLN A 50 -23.60 -6.38 -33.35
C GLN A 50 -24.13 -6.83 -34.70
N ASP A 51 -25.16 -6.14 -35.20
CA ASP A 51 -25.82 -6.42 -36.47
C ASP A 51 -26.39 -7.85 -36.57
N CYS A 52 -26.60 -8.52 -35.43
CA CYS A 52 -27.33 -9.77 -35.32
C CYS A 52 -28.82 -9.53 -35.60
N THR A 53 -29.30 -9.89 -36.78
CA THR A 53 -30.72 -9.77 -37.17
C THR A 53 -31.48 -11.11 -37.10
N GLY A 54 -30.87 -12.14 -36.50
CA GLY A 54 -31.38 -13.51 -36.41
C GLY A 54 -32.21 -13.81 -35.16
N GLY A 55 -32.51 -15.10 -34.95
CA GLY A 55 -33.13 -15.60 -33.72
C GLY A 55 -32.17 -15.63 -32.53
N ASP A 56 -32.66 -16.13 -31.40
CA ASP A 56 -31.88 -16.22 -30.15
C ASP A 56 -30.51 -16.89 -30.34
N VAL A 57 -29.45 -16.17 -29.98
CA VAL A 57 -28.06 -16.64 -30.08
C VAL A 57 -27.58 -17.11 -28.72
N ARG A 58 -27.42 -18.43 -28.56
CA ARG A 58 -26.85 -19.01 -27.35
C ARG A 58 -25.32 -18.95 -27.40
N VAL A 59 -24.72 -18.32 -26.40
CA VAL A 59 -23.26 -18.22 -26.25
C VAL A 59 -22.81 -19.01 -25.02
N GLU A 60 -21.91 -19.96 -25.21
CA GLU A 60 -21.28 -20.70 -24.11
C GLU A 60 -19.94 -20.07 -23.75
N ILE A 61 -19.79 -19.62 -22.50
CA ILE A 61 -18.58 -19.01 -21.98
C ILE A 61 -17.83 -20.07 -21.18
N ASN A 62 -16.62 -20.41 -21.61
CA ASN A 62 -15.82 -21.48 -21.03
C ASN A 62 -14.46 -20.95 -20.54
N VAL A 63 -14.01 -21.43 -19.38
CA VAL A 63 -12.64 -21.22 -18.88
C VAL A 63 -11.89 -22.54 -19.04
N MET A 64 -10.85 -22.55 -19.86
CA MET A 64 -10.03 -23.73 -20.14
C MET A 64 -8.64 -23.60 -19.50
N ASN A 65 -8.06 -24.72 -19.10
CA ASN A 65 -6.73 -24.73 -18.51
C ASN A 65 -5.64 -24.34 -19.53
N HIS A 66 -4.64 -23.59 -19.06
CA HIS A 66 -3.44 -23.26 -19.85
C HIS A 66 -2.28 -24.19 -19.44
N PRO A 67 -1.40 -24.61 -20.37
CA PRO A 67 -1.44 -24.31 -21.81
C PRO A 67 -2.26 -25.31 -22.64
N THR A 68 -2.67 -26.45 -22.07
CA THR A 68 -3.10 -27.63 -22.85
C THR A 68 -4.51 -27.57 -23.42
N LYS A 69 -5.39 -26.71 -22.90
CA LYS A 69 -6.83 -26.62 -23.30
C LYS A 69 -7.61 -27.94 -23.14
N THR A 70 -7.11 -28.89 -22.35
CA THR A 70 -7.69 -30.22 -22.20
C THR A 70 -8.77 -30.30 -21.12
N LYS A 71 -8.73 -29.40 -20.14
CA LYS A 71 -9.64 -29.38 -19.00
C LYS A 71 -10.45 -28.09 -18.99
N ARG A 72 -11.77 -28.23 -18.97
CA ARG A 72 -12.71 -27.13 -18.69
C ARG A 72 -12.77 -26.90 -17.17
N LEU A 73 -12.38 -25.71 -16.73
CA LEU A 73 -12.32 -25.30 -15.32
C LEU A 73 -13.65 -24.72 -14.83
N ALA A 74 -14.35 -23.97 -15.69
CA ALA A 74 -15.66 -23.42 -15.42
C ALA A 74 -16.43 -23.19 -16.72
N THR A 75 -17.75 -23.13 -16.63
CA THR A 75 -18.63 -22.86 -17.77
C THR A 75 -19.88 -22.09 -17.32
N THR A 76 -20.39 -21.23 -18.20
CA THR A 76 -21.67 -20.57 -18.07
C THR A 76 -22.25 -20.33 -19.46
N SER A 77 -23.54 -20.05 -19.56
CA SER A 77 -24.19 -19.80 -20.85
C SER A 77 -25.14 -18.62 -20.75
N VAL A 78 -25.17 -17.79 -21.80
CA VAL A 78 -26.10 -16.67 -21.94
C VAL A 78 -26.82 -16.77 -23.29
N THR A 79 -28.02 -16.20 -23.37
CA THR A 79 -28.80 -16.15 -24.60
C THR A 79 -28.95 -14.69 -25.02
N LEU A 80 -28.40 -14.33 -26.17
CA LEU A 80 -28.48 -13.00 -26.76
C LEU A 80 -29.72 -12.94 -27.67
N ASN A 81 -30.60 -11.97 -27.43
CA ASN A 81 -31.85 -11.82 -28.17
C ASN A 81 -32.26 -10.34 -28.25
N ASN A 82 -33.35 -10.06 -28.96
CA ASN A 82 -33.82 -8.69 -29.13
C ASN A 82 -34.21 -8.01 -27.80
N ALA A 83 -34.63 -8.78 -26.78
CA ALA A 83 -35.02 -8.21 -25.48
C ALA A 83 -33.81 -7.69 -24.69
N ASN A 84 -32.62 -8.25 -24.88
CA ASN A 84 -31.37 -7.77 -24.28
C ASN A 84 -30.46 -7.04 -25.29
N ASN A 85 -30.99 -6.62 -26.44
CA ASN A 85 -30.22 -5.98 -27.52
C ASN A 85 -28.98 -6.80 -27.94
N PHE A 86 -29.09 -8.13 -27.91
CA PHE A 86 -28.01 -9.07 -28.20
C PHE A 86 -26.72 -8.84 -27.37
N GLN A 87 -26.86 -8.39 -26.12
CA GLN A 87 -25.74 -8.20 -25.19
C GLN A 87 -26.06 -8.75 -23.80
N GLN A 88 -25.11 -9.43 -23.16
CA GLN A 88 -25.30 -9.97 -21.81
C GLN A 88 -23.98 -10.19 -21.06
N LEU A 89 -24.04 -10.13 -19.73
CA LEU A 89 -22.96 -10.55 -18.84
C LEU A 89 -23.15 -12.01 -18.40
N GLY A 90 -22.14 -12.84 -18.66
CA GLY A 90 -21.99 -14.16 -18.07
C GLY A 90 -21.17 -14.09 -16.79
N LYS A 91 -21.72 -14.56 -15.67
CA LYS A 91 -20.97 -14.73 -14.42
C LYS A 91 -20.29 -16.10 -14.43
N ILE A 92 -18.97 -16.11 -14.29
CA ILE A 92 -18.19 -17.35 -14.22
C ILE A 92 -17.42 -17.42 -12.90
N PRO A 93 -17.58 -18.49 -12.10
CA PRO A 93 -16.72 -18.72 -10.95
C PRO A 93 -15.34 -19.12 -11.45
N ALA A 94 -14.31 -18.50 -10.89
CA ALA A 94 -12.94 -18.92 -11.11
C ALA A 94 -12.74 -20.33 -10.50
N GLY A 95 -12.34 -21.31 -11.32
CA GLY A 95 -12.23 -22.73 -10.94
C GLY A 95 -11.04 -23.07 -10.02
N ASP A 96 -10.73 -24.36 -9.89
CA ASP A 96 -9.63 -24.85 -9.04
C ASP A 96 -8.26 -24.59 -9.67
N PHE A 97 -7.50 -23.69 -9.06
CA PHE A 97 -6.14 -23.30 -9.47
C PHE A 97 -5.08 -23.78 -8.48
N SER A 98 -3.83 -23.94 -8.96
CA SER A 98 -2.69 -24.23 -8.08
C SER A 98 -2.48 -23.06 -7.14
N LYS A 99 -2.22 -23.30 -5.86
CA LYS A 99 -1.99 -22.23 -4.88
C LYS A 99 -0.49 -21.90 -4.72
N ASP A 100 0.35 -22.20 -5.70
CA ASP A 100 1.79 -21.88 -5.64
C ASP A 100 2.05 -20.38 -5.90
N PRO A 101 2.73 -19.64 -4.99
CA PRO A 101 2.93 -18.19 -5.13
C PRO A 101 3.87 -17.83 -6.28
N ASN A 102 4.78 -18.75 -6.63
CA ASN A 102 5.87 -18.49 -7.56
C ASN A 102 5.46 -18.80 -9.00
N VAL A 103 4.26 -19.35 -9.21
CA VAL A 103 3.78 -19.77 -10.51
C VAL A 103 2.71 -18.81 -10.99
N LYS A 104 3.07 -18.00 -12.00
CA LYS A 104 2.09 -17.24 -12.77
C LYS A 104 1.20 -18.21 -13.54
N GLN A 105 -0.10 -18.15 -13.28
CA GLN A 105 -1.10 -19.00 -13.93
C GLN A 105 -1.91 -18.20 -14.92
N TYR A 106 -2.31 -18.88 -15.98
CA TYR A 106 -3.11 -18.34 -17.06
C TYR A 106 -4.28 -19.29 -17.35
N VAL A 107 -5.31 -18.76 -17.97
CA VAL A 107 -6.41 -19.55 -18.52
C VAL A 107 -6.77 -19.02 -19.90
N TYR A 108 -7.34 -19.90 -20.70
CA TYR A 108 -8.01 -19.50 -21.93
C TYR A 108 -9.48 -19.21 -21.60
N LEU A 109 -9.92 -18.02 -21.95
CA LEU A 109 -11.32 -17.62 -21.91
C LEU A 109 -11.91 -17.75 -23.30
N HIS A 110 -12.97 -18.53 -23.40
CA HIS A 110 -13.65 -18.88 -24.65
C HIS A 110 -15.08 -18.36 -24.61
N ALA A 111 -15.52 -17.68 -25.66
CA ALA A 111 -16.94 -17.44 -25.93
C ALA A 111 -17.31 -18.16 -27.23
N GLN A 112 -18.05 -19.26 -27.10
CA GLN A 112 -18.52 -20.07 -28.22
C GLN A 112 -19.87 -19.54 -28.68
N PHE A 113 -19.86 -18.81 -29.79
CA PHE A 113 -21.04 -18.49 -30.59
C PHE A 113 -21.38 -19.68 -31.51
N PRO A 114 -22.58 -19.74 -32.11
CA PRO A 114 -22.96 -20.85 -32.99
C PRO A 114 -22.03 -21.06 -34.19
N ASP A 115 -21.47 -19.98 -34.72
CA ASP A 115 -20.67 -19.91 -35.94
C ASP A 115 -19.19 -19.62 -35.69
N ARG A 116 -18.83 -19.13 -34.50
CA ARG A 116 -17.46 -18.70 -34.18
C ARG A 116 -17.08 -18.89 -32.72
N LEU A 117 -15.81 -19.18 -32.49
CA LEU A 117 -15.19 -19.18 -31.17
C LEU A 117 -14.32 -17.93 -31.01
N LEU A 118 -14.57 -17.13 -29.98
CA LEU A 118 -13.66 -16.07 -29.54
C LEU A 118 -12.79 -16.59 -28.40
N GLU A 119 -11.49 -16.30 -28.44
CA GLU A 119 -10.51 -16.78 -27.47
C GLU A 119 -9.65 -15.61 -26.94
N LYS A 120 -9.40 -15.60 -25.63
CA LYS A 120 -8.46 -14.69 -24.99
C LYS A 120 -7.70 -15.39 -23.86
N VAL A 121 -6.39 -15.22 -23.82
CA VAL A 121 -5.58 -15.62 -22.65
C VAL A 121 -5.64 -14.52 -21.60
N VAL A 122 -5.99 -14.90 -20.37
CA VAL A 122 -6.01 -14.00 -19.20
C VAL A 122 -5.19 -14.59 -18.06
N MET A 123 -4.58 -13.71 -17.27
CA MET A 123 -3.83 -14.10 -16.08
C MET A 123 -4.78 -14.36 -14.92
N VAL A 124 -4.44 -15.30 -14.06
CA VAL A 124 -5.18 -15.62 -12.84
C VAL A 124 -4.54 -14.90 -11.65
N SER A 125 -5.36 -14.29 -10.81
CA SER A 125 -4.93 -13.68 -9.54
C SER A 125 -5.62 -14.33 -8.36
N PHE A 126 -4.84 -14.57 -7.31
CA PHE A 126 -5.34 -15.06 -6.03
C PHE A 126 -5.72 -13.91 -5.08
N GLN A 127 -5.73 -12.66 -5.56
CA GLN A 127 -6.09 -11.50 -4.74
C GLN A 127 -7.61 -11.48 -4.46
N SER A 128 -8.00 -12.10 -3.35
CA SER A 128 -9.39 -12.30 -2.94
C SER A 128 -10.02 -11.11 -2.21
N GLY A 129 -9.30 -10.01 -1.99
CA GLY A 129 -9.82 -8.84 -1.28
C GLY A 129 -8.73 -8.05 -0.57
N TYR A 130 -9.14 -7.24 0.43
CA TYR A 130 -8.26 -6.47 1.30
C TYR A 130 -8.63 -6.69 2.77
N ILE A 131 -7.61 -6.84 3.61
CA ILE A 131 -7.74 -6.83 5.06
C ILE A 131 -7.18 -5.50 5.55
N PHE A 132 -8.02 -4.75 6.25
CA PHE A 132 -7.58 -3.64 7.08
C PHE A 132 -7.46 -4.17 8.50
N ILE A 133 -6.45 -3.74 9.25
CA ILE A 133 -6.29 -4.05 10.66
C ILE A 133 -6.22 -2.69 11.35
N GLN A 134 -7.08 -2.49 12.34
CA GLN A 134 -7.09 -1.29 13.16
C GLN A 134 -6.70 -1.70 14.58
N THR A 135 -5.79 -0.96 15.20
CA THR A 135 -5.53 -1.04 16.64
C THR A 135 -6.11 0.20 17.29
N ASP A 136 -6.46 0.14 18.58
CA ASP A 136 -6.90 1.31 19.33
C ASP A 136 -5.74 2.29 19.58
N LYS A 137 -4.51 1.77 19.74
CA LYS A 137 -3.29 2.55 19.98
C LYS A 137 -2.11 2.04 19.15
N THR A 138 -1.14 2.91 18.92
CA THR A 138 0.14 2.55 18.28
C THR A 138 1.25 2.24 19.29
N LEU A 139 1.01 2.48 20.59
CA LEU A 139 1.95 2.26 21.70
C LEU A 139 1.22 1.60 22.87
N TYR A 140 1.78 0.49 23.37
CA TYR A 140 1.29 -0.22 24.56
C TYR A 140 2.40 -0.40 25.58
N THR A 141 1.99 -0.65 26.82
CA THR A 141 2.90 -0.93 27.94
C THR A 141 2.61 -2.32 28.49
N PRO A 142 3.62 -3.05 28.99
CA PRO A 142 3.39 -4.29 29.72
C PRO A 142 2.33 -4.07 30.82
N ASN A 143 1.44 -5.06 31.02
CA ASN A 143 0.40 -5.03 32.05
C ASN A 143 -0.72 -3.97 31.87
N SER A 144 -0.95 -3.44 30.66
CA SER A 144 -2.13 -2.62 30.38
C SER A 144 -3.42 -3.47 30.40
N LYS A 145 -3.94 -3.72 31.60
CA LYS A 145 -5.12 -4.55 31.93
C LYS A 145 -6.48 -4.11 31.36
N GLY A 146 -6.53 -3.18 30.40
CA GLY A 146 -7.79 -2.49 30.09
C GLY A 146 -8.12 -2.19 28.63
N GLU A 147 -7.20 -2.40 27.68
CA GLU A 147 -7.47 -2.05 26.28
C GLU A 147 -7.05 -3.18 25.36
N SER A 148 -8.04 -4.01 25.13
CA SER A 148 -8.20 -4.86 23.98
C SER A 148 -7.75 -4.19 22.68
N THR A 149 -6.74 -4.75 22.01
CA THR A 149 -6.41 -4.36 20.63
C THR A 149 -7.57 -4.69 19.70
N HIS A 150 -8.49 -3.74 19.52
CA HIS A 150 -9.73 -3.95 18.76
C HIS A 150 -9.44 -4.06 17.26
N CYS A 151 -9.10 -5.27 16.81
CA CYS A 151 -8.79 -5.54 15.42
C CYS A 151 -10.06 -5.81 14.62
N THR A 152 -10.45 -4.85 13.78
CA THR A 152 -11.45 -5.09 12.72
C THR A 152 -10.77 -5.66 11.50
N VAL A 153 -11.15 -6.87 11.07
CA VAL A 153 -10.60 -7.51 9.87
C VAL A 153 -11.68 -8.15 9.00
N ASN A 154 -11.55 -7.98 7.68
CA ASN A 154 -12.27 -8.70 6.64
C ASN A 154 -11.64 -10.09 6.33
N SER A 155 -11.99 -11.12 7.11
CA SER A 155 -11.69 -12.57 6.98
C SER A 155 -10.23 -13.01 6.99
N GLY A 156 -9.87 -13.92 7.90
CA GLY A 156 -8.56 -14.56 7.84
C GLY A 156 -8.14 -15.37 9.07
N LEU A 157 -6.96 -15.98 8.93
CA LEU A 157 -6.12 -16.46 10.03
C LEU A 157 -5.43 -15.25 10.69
N PHE A 158 -5.44 -15.19 12.02
CA PHE A 158 -4.85 -14.11 12.82
C PHE A 158 -3.73 -14.64 13.70
N PHE A 159 -2.64 -13.88 13.79
CA PHE A 159 -1.58 -14.16 14.75
C PHE A 159 -0.80 -12.89 15.07
N PHE A 160 -0.21 -12.86 16.27
CA PHE A 160 0.72 -11.81 16.67
C PHE A 160 2.15 -12.26 16.38
N GLN A 161 3.02 -11.30 16.06
CA GLN A 161 4.44 -11.53 15.88
C GLN A 161 5.22 -10.60 16.81
N THR A 162 6.11 -11.19 17.62
CA THR A 162 6.98 -10.43 18.52
C THR A 162 8.11 -9.74 17.71
N PRO A 163 8.84 -8.78 18.32
CA PRO A 163 9.99 -8.14 17.68
C PRO A 163 11.07 -9.13 17.22
N GLU A 164 11.20 -10.27 17.92
CA GLU A 164 12.14 -11.36 17.59
C GLU A 164 11.63 -12.28 16.47
N GLY A 165 10.42 -12.04 15.96
CA GLY A 165 9.79 -12.87 14.93
C GLY A 165 9.09 -14.11 15.45
N ILE A 166 8.86 -14.21 16.76
CA ILE A 166 8.10 -15.32 17.34
C ILE A 166 6.62 -15.13 17.02
N VAL A 167 6.00 -16.16 16.45
CA VAL A 167 4.57 -16.15 16.11
C VAL A 167 3.77 -16.68 17.30
N LEU A 168 2.86 -15.85 17.81
CA LEU A 168 1.87 -16.22 18.81
C LEU A 168 0.56 -16.52 18.08
N PRO A 169 0.19 -17.80 17.92
CA PRO A 169 -1.00 -18.18 17.17
C PRO A 169 -2.26 -17.70 17.90
N LEU A 170 -3.20 -17.16 17.12
CA LEU A 170 -4.58 -16.94 17.55
C LEU A 170 -5.50 -17.92 16.82
N ASP A 171 -6.68 -18.16 17.38
CA ASP A 171 -7.67 -19.05 16.79
C ASP A 171 -8.20 -18.53 15.43
N ILE A 172 -8.72 -19.45 14.61
CA ILE A 172 -9.45 -19.12 13.39
C ILE A 172 -10.70 -18.35 13.77
N VAL A 173 -10.85 -17.13 13.25
CA VAL A 173 -12.01 -16.31 13.58
C VAL A 173 -13.00 -16.15 12.42
N ALA A 174 -14.26 -16.48 12.69
CA ALA A 174 -15.37 -16.21 11.78
C ALA A 174 -15.84 -14.75 11.89
N LEU A 175 -16.18 -14.14 10.75
CA LEU A 175 -16.68 -12.77 10.71
C LEU A 175 -18.18 -12.69 10.99
N LYS A 176 -18.60 -11.57 11.58
CA LYS A 176 -20.00 -11.15 11.60
C LYS A 176 -20.11 -9.90 10.73
N SER A 177 -20.80 -10.00 9.59
CA SER A 177 -21.01 -8.88 8.65
C SER A 177 -19.72 -8.24 8.12
N GLY A 178 -18.67 -9.04 7.87
CA GLY A 178 -17.37 -8.54 7.38
C GLY A 178 -16.43 -8.05 8.47
N ILE A 179 -16.88 -7.92 9.72
CA ILE A 179 -16.08 -7.39 10.82
C ILE A 179 -15.84 -8.50 11.84
N HIS A 180 -14.58 -8.60 12.29
CA HIS A 180 -14.22 -9.29 13.52
C HIS A 180 -13.82 -8.24 14.57
N SER A 181 -13.93 -8.58 15.85
CA SER A 181 -13.53 -7.72 16.95
C SER A 181 -13.04 -8.65 18.04
N GLY A 182 -11.80 -8.45 18.48
CA GLY A 182 -11.14 -9.33 19.42
C GLY A 182 -10.10 -8.57 20.22
N ASP A 183 -9.66 -9.21 21.29
CA ASP A 183 -8.89 -8.59 22.35
C ASP A 183 -7.63 -9.45 22.59
N PHE A 184 -6.47 -8.80 22.75
CA PHE A 184 -5.22 -9.49 23.05
C PHE A 184 -4.56 -8.89 24.29
N GLN A 185 -4.29 -9.73 25.29
CA GLN A 185 -3.65 -9.31 26.53
C GLN A 185 -2.14 -9.54 26.46
N LEU A 186 -1.37 -8.46 26.57
CA LEU A 186 0.07 -8.52 26.77
C LEU A 186 0.38 -9.08 28.16
N GLY A 187 1.32 -10.04 28.22
CA GLY A 187 1.83 -10.56 29.48
C GLY A 187 2.54 -9.49 30.33
N GLU A 188 2.81 -9.82 31.59
CA GLU A 188 3.59 -8.97 32.50
C GLU A 188 5.03 -8.81 32.03
N ILE A 189 5.61 -9.89 31.50
CA ILE A 189 6.95 -9.93 30.91
C ILE A 189 6.79 -10.17 29.41
N VAL A 190 6.99 -9.12 28.61
CA VAL A 190 6.91 -9.17 27.15
C VAL A 190 8.11 -8.47 26.53
N SER A 191 8.53 -8.91 25.36
CA SER A 191 9.60 -8.27 24.61
C SER A 191 9.23 -6.83 24.25
N PRO A 192 10.00 -5.82 24.67
CA PRO A 192 9.81 -4.46 24.18
C PRO A 192 10.24 -4.35 22.72
N GLY A 193 9.56 -3.51 21.94
CA GLY A 193 9.88 -3.28 20.54
C GLY A 193 8.65 -3.27 19.65
N LEU A 194 8.88 -3.48 18.35
CA LEU A 194 7.84 -3.41 17.32
C LEU A 194 7.15 -4.77 17.16
N TRP A 195 5.90 -4.83 17.59
CA TRP A 195 5.02 -5.97 17.43
C TRP A 195 4.19 -5.83 16.16
N LYS A 196 3.77 -6.96 15.61
CA LYS A 196 2.88 -6.98 14.43
C LYS A 196 1.66 -7.82 14.69
N VAL A 197 0.50 -7.28 14.36
CA VAL A 197 -0.72 -8.07 14.14
C VAL A 197 -0.70 -8.50 12.68
N VAL A 198 -0.82 -9.79 12.42
CA VAL A 198 -0.76 -10.34 11.07
C VAL A 198 -2.05 -11.09 10.75
N ALA A 199 -2.57 -10.84 9.55
CA ALA A 199 -3.79 -11.43 9.04
C ALA A 199 -3.59 -11.99 7.63
N LYS A 200 -4.24 -13.12 7.33
CA LYS A 200 -4.16 -13.81 6.04
C LYS A 200 -5.50 -14.40 5.64
N PHE A 201 -5.94 -14.28 4.39
CA PHE A 201 -7.12 -15.01 3.92
C PHE A 201 -6.87 -16.53 3.96
N GLN A 202 -7.82 -17.32 4.43
CA GLN A 202 -7.70 -18.79 4.38
C GLN A 202 -7.70 -19.31 2.93
N SER A 203 -8.40 -18.63 2.03
CA SER A 203 -8.42 -18.94 0.60
C SER A 203 -7.08 -18.64 -0.08
N ASN A 204 -6.37 -17.60 0.39
CA ASN A 204 -5.06 -17.20 -0.10
C ASN A 204 -4.09 -16.81 1.04
N PRO A 205 -3.39 -17.78 1.65
CA PRO A 205 -2.50 -17.54 2.79
C PRO A 205 -1.21 -16.79 2.43
N GLN A 206 -0.94 -16.55 1.14
CA GLN A 206 0.25 -15.83 0.68
C GLN A 206 0.08 -14.32 0.76
N GLN A 207 -1.17 -13.84 0.73
CA GLN A 207 -1.43 -12.43 0.88
C GLN A 207 -1.51 -12.10 2.37
N ILE A 208 -0.45 -11.42 2.83
CA ILE A 208 -0.27 -11.06 4.23
C ILE A 208 -0.61 -9.59 4.41
N TYR A 209 -1.40 -9.32 5.43
CA TYR A 209 -1.71 -7.97 5.89
C TYR A 209 -1.22 -7.82 7.31
N SER A 210 -0.66 -6.66 7.64
CA SER A 210 -0.15 -6.42 8.98
C SER A 210 -0.38 -4.99 9.43
N ALA A 211 -0.63 -4.82 10.72
CA ALA A 211 -0.51 -3.56 11.42
C ALA A 211 0.56 -3.69 12.50
N GLU A 212 1.29 -2.61 12.75
CA GLU A 212 2.39 -2.58 13.70
C GLU A 212 2.02 -1.71 14.90
N PHE A 213 2.45 -2.14 16.08
CA PHE A 213 2.35 -1.38 17.32
C PHE A 213 3.61 -1.57 18.14
N GLU A 214 3.97 -0.56 18.93
CA GLU A 214 5.19 -0.59 19.72
C GLU A 214 4.87 -0.90 21.18
N VAL A 215 5.57 -1.89 21.75
CA VAL A 215 5.51 -2.19 23.19
C VAL A 215 6.72 -1.58 23.86
N LYS A 216 6.50 -0.67 24.81
CA LYS A 216 7.55 -0.05 25.61
C LYS A 216 7.18 -0.08 27.08
N GLU A 217 8.18 -0.23 27.92
CA GLU A 217 8.00 -0.11 29.36
C GLU A 217 7.45 1.29 29.69
N TYR A 218 6.42 1.34 30.53
CA TYR A 218 5.86 2.61 30.96
C TYR A 218 6.84 3.30 31.89
N VAL A 219 7.36 4.44 31.45
CA VAL A 219 8.04 5.38 32.32
C VAL A 219 7.18 6.63 32.37
N LEU A 220 6.55 6.89 33.51
CA LEU A 220 5.80 8.13 33.73
C LEU A 220 6.78 9.30 33.57
N PRO A 221 6.71 10.10 32.50
CA PRO A 221 7.58 11.24 32.37
C PRO A 221 7.15 12.25 33.41
N SER A 222 8.09 12.76 34.21
CA SER A 222 7.76 13.79 35.20
C SER A 222 7.46 15.16 34.58
N PHE A 223 7.91 15.39 33.36
CA PHE A 223 7.74 16.63 32.59
C PHE A 223 7.74 16.34 31.08
N GLU A 224 7.27 17.29 30.28
CA GLU A 224 7.28 17.27 28.82
C GLU A 224 8.40 18.17 28.28
N VAL A 225 9.01 17.80 27.15
CA VAL A 225 9.97 18.62 26.42
C VAL A 225 9.46 18.77 24.98
N LYS A 226 9.25 20.01 24.55
CA LYS A 226 8.85 20.37 23.20
C LYS A 226 10.01 21.07 22.50
N LEU A 227 10.30 20.64 21.27
CA LEU A 227 11.35 21.23 20.45
C LEU A 227 10.70 21.96 19.27
N THR A 228 10.92 23.27 19.19
CA THR A 228 10.35 24.11 18.13
C THR A 228 11.49 24.75 17.35
N PRO A 229 11.69 24.39 16.08
CA PRO A 229 12.73 25.02 15.28
C PRO A 229 12.30 26.45 14.91
N LEU A 230 13.25 27.38 14.80
CA LEU A 230 12.95 28.73 14.33
C LEU A 230 12.61 28.75 12.84
N THR A 231 13.21 27.84 12.06
CA THR A 231 12.91 27.63 10.64
C THR A 231 12.51 26.18 10.41
N GLN A 232 11.49 25.92 9.59
CA GLN A 232 11.00 24.56 9.35
C GLN A 232 11.97 23.70 8.53
N PHE A 233 12.89 24.35 7.79
CA PHE A 233 13.86 23.71 6.92
C PHE A 233 15.26 24.29 7.19
N PHE A 234 16.28 23.45 7.02
CA PHE A 234 17.66 23.91 6.96
C PHE A 234 18.12 23.87 5.50
N HIS A 235 18.44 25.05 4.96
CA HIS A 235 18.96 25.17 3.61
C HIS A 235 20.46 24.92 3.62
N VAL A 236 20.98 24.34 2.53
CA VAL A 236 22.42 24.08 2.37
C VAL A 236 23.27 25.35 2.53
N ASN A 237 22.70 26.51 2.17
CA ASN A 237 23.36 27.81 2.29
C ASN A 237 23.17 28.50 3.66
N SER A 238 22.34 27.95 4.54
CA SER A 238 22.16 28.47 5.89
C SER A 238 23.44 28.35 6.71
N ARG A 239 23.71 29.36 7.54
CA ARG A 239 24.85 29.35 8.46
C ARG A 239 24.56 28.55 9.72
N ASP A 240 23.32 28.63 10.18
CA ASP A 240 22.85 28.06 11.42
C ASP A 240 21.42 27.55 11.34
N PHE A 241 21.07 26.69 12.31
CA PHE A 241 19.75 26.14 12.55
C PHE A 241 19.48 26.14 14.04
N THR A 242 18.52 26.94 14.48
CA THR A 242 18.23 27.14 15.89
C THR A 242 16.93 26.48 16.30
N VAL A 243 16.96 25.80 17.44
CA VAL A 243 15.83 25.08 18.03
C VAL A 243 15.58 25.61 19.43
N ARG A 244 14.34 26.02 19.68
CA ARG A 244 13.86 26.36 21.02
C ARG A 244 13.43 25.10 21.75
N ILE A 245 13.87 24.98 22.99
CA ILE A 245 13.53 23.92 23.92
C ILE A 245 12.54 24.52 24.90
N LYS A 246 11.36 23.91 25.01
CA LYS A 246 10.38 24.23 26.06
C LYS A 246 10.18 23.01 26.96
N ALA A 247 10.41 23.15 28.26
CA ALA A 247 10.27 22.08 29.24
C ALA A 247 9.27 22.48 30.35
N THR A 248 8.22 21.68 30.50
CA THR A 248 7.12 21.97 31.43
C THR A 248 6.72 20.70 32.18
N TYR A 249 6.57 20.78 33.50
CA TYR A 249 6.06 19.69 34.31
C TYR A 249 4.63 19.30 33.91
N LEU A 250 4.24 18.04 34.13
CA LEU A 250 2.89 17.59 33.78
C LEU A 250 1.77 18.36 34.52
N PHE A 251 2.09 18.95 35.68
CA PHE A 251 1.18 19.81 36.45
C PHE A 251 1.25 21.30 36.04
N GLY A 252 1.94 21.62 34.95
CA GLY A 252 1.90 22.94 34.29
C GLY A 252 2.95 23.95 34.72
N GLN A 253 3.81 23.64 35.70
CA GLN A 253 4.91 24.55 36.07
C GLN A 253 6.10 24.41 35.12
N GLU A 254 6.78 25.52 34.88
CA GLU A 254 7.97 25.55 34.04
C GLU A 254 9.16 24.87 34.74
N VAL A 255 10.03 24.24 33.95
CA VAL A 255 11.16 23.45 34.46
C VAL A 255 12.43 24.29 34.44
N ASP A 256 13.14 24.32 35.57
CA ASP A 256 14.52 24.82 35.62
C ASP A 256 15.52 23.66 35.63
N GLY A 257 16.62 23.82 34.89
CA GLY A 257 17.65 22.80 34.80
C GLY A 257 18.67 23.02 33.69
N THR A 258 19.17 21.93 33.11
CA THR A 258 20.19 21.93 32.07
C THR A 258 19.80 20.97 30.95
N ALA A 259 19.89 21.42 29.70
CA ALA A 259 19.74 20.57 28.52
C ALA A 259 21.10 20.25 27.89
N TYR A 260 21.28 18.98 27.53
CA TYR A 260 22.38 18.47 26.72
C TYR A 260 21.85 18.13 25.34
N VAL A 261 22.39 18.75 24.30
CA VAL A 261 21.87 18.66 22.94
C VAL A 261 22.94 18.19 21.99
N VAL A 262 22.61 17.21 21.14
CA VAL A 262 23.44 16.76 20.03
C VAL A 262 22.60 16.71 18.77
N PHE A 263 23.13 17.25 17.68
CA PHE A 263 22.53 17.16 16.35
C PHE A 263 23.16 16.03 15.54
N GLY A 264 22.46 15.61 14.49
CA GLY A 264 22.96 14.68 13.49
C GLY A 264 22.11 14.70 12.23
N VAL A 265 22.41 13.79 11.30
CA VAL A 265 21.68 13.61 10.05
C VAL A 265 21.23 12.17 9.87
N ILE A 266 20.05 12.02 9.30
CA ILE A 266 19.51 10.79 8.73
C ILE A 266 19.64 10.92 7.23
N LYS A 267 20.49 10.08 6.63
CA LYS A 267 20.75 10.07 5.19
C LYS A 267 19.63 9.36 4.44
N LYS A 268 19.62 9.47 3.11
CA LYS A 268 18.59 8.83 2.25
C LYS A 268 18.51 7.31 2.41
N ASP A 269 19.63 6.68 2.75
CA ASP A 269 19.75 5.25 3.03
C ASP A 269 19.29 4.86 4.46
N GLN A 270 18.65 5.79 5.19
CA GLN A 270 18.23 5.64 6.59
C GLN A 270 19.37 5.46 7.59
N SER A 271 20.64 5.62 7.18
CA SER A 271 21.75 5.64 8.11
C SER A 271 21.73 6.90 8.96
N LYS A 272 21.96 6.73 10.27
CA LYS A 272 22.02 7.83 11.24
C LYS A 272 23.47 8.17 11.55
N GLN A 273 23.82 9.43 11.43
CA GLN A 273 25.16 9.94 11.73
C GLN A 273 25.06 11.16 12.64
N SER A 274 25.62 11.07 13.84
CA SER A 274 25.68 12.19 14.77
C SER A 274 26.78 13.19 14.39
N PHE A 275 26.63 14.44 14.81
CA PHE A 275 27.65 15.48 14.76
C PHE A 275 28.20 15.70 16.18
N PRO A 276 29.28 15.01 16.62
CA PRO A 276 29.74 15.07 18.01
C PRO A 276 30.11 16.49 18.46
N ASP A 277 30.73 17.26 17.57
CA ASP A 277 31.12 18.66 17.80
C ASP A 277 29.94 19.62 17.96
N SER A 278 28.71 19.17 17.64
CA SER A 278 27.50 19.97 17.90
C SER A 278 27.01 19.87 19.35
N LEU A 279 27.64 19.03 20.19
CA LEU A 279 27.26 18.83 21.58
C LEU A 279 27.29 20.16 22.34
N GLN A 280 26.12 20.59 22.82
CA GLN A 280 25.95 21.82 23.57
C GLN A 280 25.26 21.54 24.90
N ARG A 281 25.72 22.25 25.92
CA ARG A 281 25.10 22.28 27.25
C ARG A 281 24.49 23.67 27.44
N VAL A 282 23.17 23.75 27.54
CA VAL A 282 22.44 25.01 27.67
C VAL A 282 21.59 25.01 28.95
N PRO A 283 21.55 26.11 29.72
CA PRO A 283 20.62 26.22 30.83
C PRO A 283 19.17 26.25 30.30
N ILE A 284 18.25 25.69 31.07
CA ILE A 284 16.82 25.87 30.89
C ILE A 284 16.35 26.72 32.06
N GLU A 285 15.88 27.93 31.77
CA GLU A 285 15.40 28.91 32.74
C GLU A 285 13.96 29.26 32.44
N ASN A 286 13.09 29.21 33.44
CA ASN A 286 11.66 29.41 33.29
C ASN A 286 11.06 28.53 32.18
N GLY A 287 11.55 27.28 32.08
CA GLY A 287 11.10 26.31 31.09
C GLY A 287 11.59 26.54 29.66
N GLU A 288 12.41 27.55 29.40
CA GLU A 288 12.89 27.88 28.06
C GLU A 288 14.41 27.75 27.93
N GLY A 289 14.84 27.30 26.76
CA GLY A 289 16.24 27.28 26.34
C GLY A 289 16.37 27.28 24.83
N GLU A 290 17.55 27.58 24.34
CA GLU A 290 17.80 27.72 22.90
C GLU A 290 19.14 27.10 22.53
N VAL A 291 19.17 26.40 21.39
CA VAL A 291 20.36 25.70 20.92
C VAL A 291 20.51 25.85 19.41
N THR A 292 21.74 26.04 18.94
CA THR A 292 22.02 26.34 17.55
C THR A 292 23.01 25.35 16.93
N LEU A 293 22.60 24.67 15.86
CA LEU A 293 23.49 23.89 14.99
C LEU A 293 24.13 24.84 13.98
N ARG A 294 25.46 24.94 13.97
CA ARG A 294 26.19 25.69 12.96
C ARG A 294 26.65 24.80 11.82
N ARG A 295 26.80 25.39 10.63
CA ARG A 295 27.32 24.72 9.44
C ARG A 295 28.67 24.05 9.67
N GLU A 296 29.55 24.68 10.48
CA GLU A 296 30.87 24.10 10.77
C GLU A 296 30.80 22.73 11.45
N HIS A 297 29.77 22.48 12.28
CA HIS A 297 29.57 21.19 12.93
C HIS A 297 29.23 20.08 11.92
N ILE A 298 28.53 20.45 10.84
CA ILE A 298 28.16 19.55 9.75
C ILE A 298 29.39 19.28 8.88
N THR A 299 30.06 20.33 8.40
CA THR A 299 31.16 20.22 7.43
C THR A 299 32.40 19.51 7.95
N LYS A 300 32.56 19.44 9.28
CA LYS A 300 33.62 18.64 9.92
C LYS A 300 33.41 17.14 9.76
N VAL A 301 32.16 16.69 9.73
CA VAL A 301 31.79 15.27 9.65
C VAL A 301 31.47 14.88 8.21
N GLU A 302 30.78 15.75 7.48
CA GLU A 302 30.40 15.56 6.08
C GLU A 302 30.96 16.70 5.23
N ARG A 303 32.01 16.42 4.45
CA ARG A 303 32.73 17.46 3.69
C ARG A 303 31.88 18.07 2.59
N ASP A 304 31.04 17.26 1.94
CA ASP A 304 30.09 17.72 0.94
C ASP A 304 28.68 17.78 1.53
N ILE A 305 28.29 18.96 1.98
CA ILE A 305 26.96 19.21 2.54
C ILE A 305 25.82 18.96 1.53
N ASN A 306 26.08 19.04 0.22
CA ASN A 306 25.06 18.79 -0.80
C ASN A 306 24.63 17.31 -0.83
N SER A 307 25.52 16.40 -0.39
CA SER A 307 25.19 14.98 -0.25
C SER A 307 24.06 14.72 0.76
N LEU A 308 23.79 15.67 1.67
CA LEU A 308 22.76 15.57 2.70
C LEU A 308 21.38 16.04 2.23
N VAL A 309 21.28 16.65 1.04
CA VAL A 309 20.01 17.13 0.48
C VAL A 309 19.02 15.97 0.35
N GLY A 310 17.80 16.15 0.89
CA GLY A 310 16.76 15.13 0.91
C GLY A 310 16.89 14.12 2.05
N GLY A 311 17.85 14.29 2.95
CA GLY A 311 17.88 13.65 4.27
C GLY A 311 17.07 14.43 5.31
N ALA A 312 17.30 14.13 6.59
CA ALA A 312 16.71 14.84 7.73
C ALA A 312 17.75 15.16 8.80
N ILE A 313 17.76 16.37 9.36
CA ILE A 313 18.49 16.68 10.60
C ILE A 313 17.72 16.05 11.75
N PHE A 314 18.38 15.32 12.63
CA PHE A 314 17.80 15.00 13.93
C PHE A 314 18.48 15.80 15.03
N VAL A 315 17.72 16.13 16.07
CA VAL A 315 18.21 16.72 17.31
C VAL A 315 17.86 15.79 18.46
N SER A 316 18.84 15.46 19.28
CA SER A 316 18.69 14.68 20.50
C SER A 316 18.92 15.58 21.70
N VAL A 317 17.89 15.76 22.52
CA VAL A 317 17.90 16.64 23.70
C VAL A 317 17.69 15.81 24.95
N SER A 318 18.60 15.92 25.91
CA SER A 318 18.43 15.38 27.26
C SER A 318 18.34 16.52 28.27
N VAL A 319 17.17 16.71 28.86
CA VAL A 319 16.96 17.70 29.93
C VAL A 319 17.14 17.03 31.28
N LEU A 320 17.93 17.65 32.16
CA LEU A 320 18.15 17.27 33.55
C LEU A 320 17.67 18.43 34.43
N THR A 321 16.67 18.16 35.28
CA THR A 321 16.16 19.13 36.25
C THR A 321 17.10 19.27 37.43
N GLU A 322 17.02 20.38 38.18
CA GLU A 322 17.79 20.55 39.43
C GLU A 322 17.45 19.46 40.47
N SER A 323 16.20 18.99 40.46
CA SER A 323 15.73 17.86 41.29
C SER A 323 16.23 16.48 40.83
N GLY A 324 17.12 16.42 39.84
CA GLY A 324 17.75 15.18 39.36
C GLY A 324 16.87 14.34 38.41
N LYS A 325 15.73 14.85 37.95
CA LYS A 325 14.87 14.13 36.99
C LYS A 325 15.40 14.33 35.58
N LYS A 326 15.41 13.26 34.77
CA LYS A 326 15.96 13.27 33.41
C LYS A 326 14.90 12.89 32.38
N LYS A 327 14.88 13.56 31.24
CA LYS A 327 14.09 13.18 30.06
C LYS A 327 14.90 13.35 28.78
N ILE A 328 14.81 12.35 27.89
CA ILE A 328 15.44 12.37 26.56
C ILE A 328 14.34 12.49 25.51
N THR A 329 14.53 13.39 24.54
CA THR A 329 13.59 13.64 23.46
C THR A 329 14.37 13.81 22.16
N VAL A 330 13.93 13.16 21.09
CA VAL A 330 14.55 13.23 19.76
C VAL A 330 13.51 13.73 18.76
N PHE A 331 13.86 14.74 17.96
CA PHE A 331 13.03 15.25 16.86
C PHE A 331 13.81 15.25 15.54
N CYS A 332 13.08 15.12 14.44
CA CYS A 332 13.63 15.16 13.08
C CYS A 332 13.05 16.35 12.30
N PHE A 333 13.90 17.01 11.52
CA PHE A 333 13.60 18.14 10.65
C PHE A 333 14.14 17.86 9.24
N ILE A 334 13.50 18.39 8.20
CA ILE A 334 13.82 18.02 6.82
C ILE A 334 14.96 18.91 6.26
N PHE A 335 15.94 18.31 5.58
CA PHE A 335 16.92 19.02 4.76
C PHE A 335 16.29 19.40 3.41
N TYR A 336 16.40 20.67 3.02
CA TYR A 336 15.81 21.18 1.78
C TYR A 336 16.86 21.85 0.88
N GLU A 337 16.76 21.61 -0.42
CA GLU A 337 17.50 22.33 -1.48
C GLU A 337 16.56 23.32 -2.14
N SER A 338 17.06 24.54 -2.38
CA SER A 338 16.29 25.61 -3.04
C SER A 338 16.07 25.36 -4.51
#